data_AF-A0A316JK99-F1
#
_entry.id   AF-A0A316JK99-F1
#
_cell.length_a   1.000
_cell.length_b   1.000
_cell.length_c   1.000
_cell.angle_alpha   90.00
_cell.angle_beta   90.00
_cell.angle_gamma   90.00
#
_symmetry.space_group_name_H-M   'P 1'
#
loop_
_entity.id
_entity.type
_entity.pdbx_description
1 polymer ?
#
loop_
_entity_poly.entity_id
_entity_poly.type
_entity_poly.pdbx_seq_one_letter_code
_entity_poly.pdbx_strand_id
1 'polypeptide(L)'
;MALISPVESSSVESQTEPQVKSDEAAATEPVKTGFVADTVAELRKVVWPSRQQLFGESVAVILMVTISAFAIAAVDRFYSWGSSQVFR
;
A
#
# COMPACT_ATOMS: atom_id res chain seq x y z
N MET A 1 -2.11 56.68 -2.26
CA MET A 1 -2.46 55.31 -2.70
C MET A 1 -2.12 54.34 -1.56
N ALA A 2 -2.97 54.30 -0.54
CA ALA A 2 -2.96 53.29 0.52
C ALA A 2 -4.41 53.25 1.04
N LEU A 3 -5.07 52.12 0.82
CA LEU A 3 -6.47 51.86 1.13
C LEU A 3 -6.61 51.54 2.62
N ILE A 4 -7.34 52.36 3.39
CA ILE A 4 -8.07 51.92 4.59
C ILE A 4 -9.33 52.78 4.71
N SER A 5 -10.48 52.11 4.60
CA SER A 5 -11.77 52.34 5.23
C SER A 5 -12.66 51.14 4.85
N PRO A 6 -13.71 50.81 5.60
CA PRO A 6 -13.81 50.66 7.05
C PRO A 6 -14.28 49.25 7.41
N VAL A 7 -13.97 48.79 8.63
CA VAL A 7 -14.70 47.70 9.27
C VAL A 7 -16.09 48.25 9.59
N GLU A 8 -17.11 47.80 8.85
CA GLU A 8 -18.50 48.04 9.21
C GLU A 8 -19.31 46.76 9.10
N SER A 9 -20.06 46.54 10.18
CA SER A 9 -21.21 45.67 10.33
C SER A 9 -20.98 44.17 10.45
N SER A 10 -21.63 43.47 11.38
CA SER A 10 -22.47 43.86 12.52
C SER A 10 -22.89 42.54 13.20
N SER A 11 -23.32 42.65 14.45
CA SER A 11 -24.12 41.68 15.20
C SER A 11 -23.35 40.48 15.77
N VAL A 12 -22.94 40.52 17.05
CA VAL A 12 -23.77 40.29 18.25
C VAL A 12 -24.35 38.88 18.27
N GLU A 13 -23.80 38.05 19.18
CA GLU A 13 -24.48 37.26 20.23
C GLU A 13 -23.41 36.26 20.77
N SER A 14 -22.62 36.58 21.80
CA SER A 14 -22.95 36.42 23.22
C SER A 14 -23.73 35.14 23.55
N GLN A 15 -23.02 34.05 23.92
CA GLN A 15 -23.16 33.40 25.25
C GLN A 15 -22.56 31.99 25.30
N THR A 16 -21.64 31.83 26.26
CA THR A 16 -21.66 30.75 27.27
C THR A 16 -21.24 29.34 26.83
N GLU A 17 -19.95 29.02 27.02
CA GLU A 17 -19.47 27.71 27.50
C GLU A 17 -20.17 27.34 28.83
N PRO A 18 -20.22 26.07 29.31
CA PRO A 18 -19.49 24.87 28.87
C PRO A 18 -20.30 23.55 28.90
N GLN A 19 -19.96 22.58 28.06
CA GLN A 19 -20.15 21.16 28.41
C GLN A 19 -19.03 20.34 27.77
N VAL A 20 -17.96 20.20 28.55
CA VAL A 20 -17.02 19.09 28.47
C VAL A 20 -17.85 17.82 28.66
N LYS A 21 -18.22 17.15 27.57
CA LYS A 21 -18.68 15.77 27.67
C LYS A 21 -17.43 14.91 27.86
N SER A 22 -17.06 14.80 29.13
CA SER A 22 -16.32 13.66 29.65
C SER A 22 -17.16 12.41 29.38
N ASP A 23 -17.11 11.91 28.14
CA ASP A 23 -17.30 10.49 27.93
C ASP A 23 -16.03 9.84 28.47
N GLU A 24 -16.12 9.58 29.77
CA GLU A 24 -15.41 8.58 30.53
C GLU A 24 -14.73 7.59 29.59
N ALA A 25 -13.41 7.68 29.55
CA ALA A 25 -12.57 6.62 29.04
C ALA A 25 -12.88 5.36 29.86
N ALA A 26 -13.88 4.61 29.42
CA ALA A 26 -14.03 3.21 29.76
C ALA A 26 -12.80 2.52 29.16
N ALA A 27 -11.72 2.52 29.95
CA ALA A 27 -10.62 1.59 29.81
C ALA A 27 -11.23 0.19 29.89
N THR A 28 -11.63 -0.31 28.73
CA THR A 28 -11.95 -1.70 28.52
C THR A 28 -10.62 -2.39 28.63
N GLU A 29 -10.34 -2.92 29.83
CA GLU A 29 -9.29 -3.91 30.07
C GLU A 29 -9.26 -4.85 28.86
N PRO A 30 -8.11 -5.03 28.19
CA PRO A 30 -8.05 -5.94 27.06
C PRO A 30 -8.36 -7.32 27.62
N VAL A 31 -9.58 -7.80 27.33
CA VAL A 31 -9.94 -9.21 27.44
C VAL A 31 -8.77 -9.95 26.81
N LYS A 32 -8.10 -10.81 27.58
CA LYS A 32 -7.00 -11.66 27.08
C LYS A 32 -7.60 -12.66 26.10
N THR A 33 -8.00 -12.17 24.94
CA THR A 33 -8.34 -12.96 23.78
C THR A 33 -7.04 -13.61 23.37
N GLY A 34 -6.94 -14.94 23.48
CA GLY A 34 -5.65 -15.64 23.35
C GLY A 34 -4.89 -15.28 22.07
N PHE A 35 -3.58 -15.54 22.05
CA PHE A 35 -2.59 -15.21 21.00
C PHE A 35 -3.08 -15.26 19.54
N VAL A 36 -3.97 -16.20 19.19
CA VAL A 36 -4.57 -16.32 17.85
C VAL A 36 -5.46 -15.12 17.51
N ALA A 37 -6.27 -14.64 18.46
CA ALA A 37 -7.12 -13.48 18.29
C ALA A 37 -6.31 -12.19 18.09
N ASP A 38 -5.23 -12.03 18.86
CA ASP A 38 -4.30 -10.90 18.71
C ASP A 38 -3.58 -10.96 17.36
N THR A 39 -3.13 -12.14 16.92
CA THR A 39 -2.48 -12.32 15.62
C THR A 39 -3.44 -12.01 14.47
N VAL A 40 -4.71 -12.43 14.55
CA VAL A 40 -5.73 -12.09 13.55
C VAL A 40 -6.04 -10.59 13.56
N ALA A 41 -6.05 -9.94 14.72
CA ALA A 41 -6.22 -8.50 14.83
C ALA A 41 -5.07 -7.72 14.16
N GLU A 42 -3.82 -8.19 14.30
CA GLU A 42 -2.66 -7.60 13.61
C GLU A 42 -2.63 -7.91 12.10
N LEU A 43 -2.96 -9.14 11.70
CA LEU A 43 -3.04 -9.52 10.28
C LEU A 43 -4.14 -8.73 9.54
N ARG A 44 -5.21 -8.31 10.23
CA ARG A 44 -6.23 -7.41 9.67
C ARG A 44 -5.73 -6.00 9.42
N LYS A 45 -4.67 -5.55 10.10
CA LYS A 45 -4.02 -4.25 9.83
C LYS A 45 -3.12 -4.32 8.60
N VAL A 46 -2.67 -5.52 8.22
CA VAL A 46 -1.98 -5.74 6.95
C VAL A 46 -3.02 -5.61 5.85
N VAL A 47 -3.00 -4.49 5.14
CA VAL A 47 -3.78 -4.31 3.92
C VAL A 47 -3.31 -5.39 2.94
N TRP A 48 -4.07 -6.48 2.82
CA TRP A 48 -3.76 -7.52 1.85
C TRP A 48 -3.94 -6.89 0.46
N PRO A 49 -2.86 -6.76 -0.31
CA PRO A 49 -2.87 -6.04 -1.57
C PRO A 49 -3.88 -6.69 -2.52
N SER A 50 -4.46 -5.87 -3.39
CA SER A 50 -5.43 -6.37 -4.37
C SER A 50 -4.76 -7.45 -5.22
N ARG A 51 -5.51 -8.52 -5.52
CA ARG A 51 -4.97 -9.64 -6.32
C ARG A 51 -4.44 -9.16 -7.67
N GLN A 52 -5.06 -8.14 -8.24
CA GLN A 52 -4.63 -7.52 -9.50
C GLN A 52 -3.23 -6.91 -9.40
N GLN A 53 -2.87 -6.31 -8.25
CA GLN A 53 -1.51 -5.82 -8.00
C GLN A 53 -0.51 -6.96 -7.86
N LEU A 54 -0.87 -8.03 -7.15
CA LEU A 54 -0.03 -9.23 -7.04
C LEU A 54 0.19 -9.92 -8.39
N PHE A 55 -0.84 -9.97 -9.25
CA PHE A 55 -0.72 -10.52 -10.59
C PHE A 55 0.16 -9.65 -11.50
N GLY A 56 0.02 -8.32 -11.44
CA GLY A 56 0.87 -7.39 -12.20
C GLY A 56 2.35 -7.53 -11.85
N GLU A 57 2.65 -7.62 -10.55
CA GLU A 57 4.02 -7.84 -10.06
C GLU A 57 4.55 -9.22 -10.43
N SER A 58 3.74 -10.27 -10.25
CA SER A 58 4.14 -11.65 -10.58
C SER A 58 4.43 -11.81 -12.07
N VAL A 59 3.62 -11.20 -12.94
CA VAL A 59 3.82 -11.23 -14.39
C VAL A 59 5.10 -10.49 -14.77
N ALA A 60 5.40 -9.34 -14.15
CA ALA A 60 6.64 -8.62 -14.38
C ALA A 60 7.88 -9.48 -14.03
N VAL A 61 7.85 -10.15 -12.87
CA VAL A 61 8.91 -11.07 -12.43
C VAL A 61 9.07 -12.26 -13.38
N ILE A 62 7.97 -12.90 -13.79
CA ILE A 62 8.02 -14.01 -14.75
C ILE A 62 8.61 -13.51 -16.08
N LEU A 63 8.18 -12.35 -16.56
CA LEU A 63 8.69 -11.78 -17.81
C LEU A 63 10.20 -11.54 -17.75
N MET A 64 10.74 -10.91 -16.70
CA MET A 64 12.19 -10.69 -16.64
C MET A 64 12.99 -12.01 -16.59
N VAL A 65 12.48 -13.01 -15.87
CA VAL A 65 13.15 -14.32 -15.76
C VAL A 65 13.10 -15.05 -17.10
N THR A 66 11.94 -15.06 -17.76
CA THR A 66 11.77 -15.71 -19.08
C THR A 66 12.64 -15.07 -20.15
N ILE A 67 12.81 -13.75 -20.16
CA ILE A 67 13.69 -13.06 -21.12
C ILE A 67 15.14 -13.54 -20.96
N SER A 68 15.62 -13.66 -19.73
CA SER A 68 16.97 -14.19 -19.47
C SER A 68 17.09 -15.65 -19.88
N ALA A 69 16.13 -16.49 -19.53
CA ALA A 69 16.11 -17.89 -19.92
C ALA A 69 16.04 -18.07 -21.45
N PHE A 70 15.26 -17.24 -22.13
CA PHE A 70 15.11 -17.24 -23.58
C PHE A 70 16.40 -16.86 -24.28
N ALA A 71 17.11 -15.83 -23.80
CA ALA A 71 18.39 -15.42 -24.37
C ALA A 71 19.43 -16.55 -24.30
N ILE A 72 19.55 -17.21 -23.13
CA ILE A 72 20.45 -18.35 -22.95
C ILE A 72 20.07 -19.48 -23.92
N ALA A 73 18.79 -19.87 -23.96
CA ALA A 73 18.31 -20.93 -24.83
C ALA A 73 18.53 -20.63 -26.33
N ALA A 74 18.38 -19.37 -26.75
CA ALA A 74 18.63 -18.95 -28.12
C ALA A 74 20.10 -19.13 -28.51
N VAL A 75 21.01 -18.74 -27.62
CA VAL A 75 22.46 -18.90 -27.82
C VAL A 75 22.85 -20.38 -27.87
N ASP A 76 22.37 -21.18 -26.91
CA ASP A 76 22.63 -22.63 -26.87
C ASP A 76 22.15 -23.32 -28.14
N ARG A 77 20.95 -22.95 -28.62
CA ARG A 77 20.37 -23.53 -29.83
C ARG A 77 21.16 -23.12 -31.08
N PHE A 78 21.59 -21.86 -31.15
CA PHE A 78 22.38 -21.35 -32.26
C PHE A 78 23.74 -22.05 -32.36
N TYR A 79 24.46 -22.20 -31.24
CA TYR A 79 25.75 -22.91 -31.23
C TYR A 79 25.59 -24.41 -31.49
N SER A 80 24.56 -25.05 -30.94
CA SER A 80 24.25 -26.45 -31.23
C SER A 80 24.03 -26.66 -32.74
N TRP A 81 23.26 -25.80 -33.40
CA TRP A 81 23.09 -25.83 -34.84
C TRP A 81 24.39 -25.56 -35.59
N GLY A 82 25.15 -24.53 -35.22
CA GLY A 82 26.42 -24.17 -35.86
C GLY A 82 27.45 -25.31 -35.79
N SER A 83 27.61 -25.93 -34.62
CA SER A 83 28.51 -27.07 -34.44
C SER A 83 28.14 -28.26 -35.33
N SER A 84 26.84 -28.51 -35.54
CA SER A 84 26.35 -29.57 -36.41
C SER A 84 26.63 -29.34 -37.90
N GLN A 85 27.01 -28.13 -38.30
CA GLN A 85 27.47 -27.82 -39.67
C GLN A 85 28.99 -27.87 -39.78
N VAL A 86 29.70 -27.46 -38.73
CA VAL A 86 31.17 -27.41 -38.70
C VAL A 86 31.80 -28.81 -38.58
N PHE A 87 31.16 -29.75 -37.89
CA PHE A 87 31.68 -31.11 -37.67
C PHE A 87 31.01 -32.19 -38.55
N ARG A 88 30.56 -31.83 -39.76
CA ARG A 88 30.11 -32.79 -40.78
C ARG A 88 31.27 -33.26 -41.64
#